data_AF-A0A0U5ERQ7-F1
#
_entry.id   AF-A0A0U5ERQ7-F1
#
_cell.length_a   1.000
_cell.length_b   1.000
_cell.length_c   1.000
_cell.angle_alpha   90.00
_cell.angle_beta   90.00
_cell.angle_gamma   90.00
#
_symmetry.space_group_name_H-M   'P 1'
#
loop_
_entity.id
_entity.type
_entity.pdbx_description
1 polymer ?
#
loop_
_entity_poly.entity_id
_entity_poly.type
_entity_poly.pdbx_seq_one_letter_code
_entity_poly.pdbx_strand_id
1 'polypeptide(L)'
;MNYLSFLSNINLFNLFTSNQVEDIMQVTPSFGPTDWQKLGVELKSTPEIPEKISDYLETACPFWNNKLVKETHFLCLVPDTVTLSKLYELMGFNSNSPYLTEANDYAENPYWILITKKAIPDTRGQSFDNQKSLISNYNYKIPSPLEAGIAVICTKLNGVSIYPRPGQFTRCQTGQDQATISIGSDGRAPFSITSNDCNAPNGVAGVYKCSVTD
;
A
#
# COMPACT_ATOMS: atom_id res chain seq x y z
N MET A 1 43.65 -25.86 -0.45
CA MET A 1 42.88 -24.62 -0.25
C MET A 1 41.47 -25.02 0.19
N ASN A 2 41.21 -24.96 1.50
CA ASN A 2 39.96 -25.45 2.10
C ASN A 2 38.98 -24.29 2.33
N TYR A 3 37.79 -24.45 1.76
CA TYR A 3 36.63 -23.57 1.82
C TYR A 3 35.84 -23.83 3.12
N LEU A 4 36.43 -23.56 4.30
CA LEU A 4 35.71 -23.63 5.58
C LEU A 4 36.30 -22.65 6.58
N SER A 5 35.84 -21.39 6.54
CA SER A 5 35.79 -20.47 7.69
C SER A 5 35.29 -19.09 7.25
N PHE A 6 34.00 -18.96 6.99
CA PHE A 6 33.35 -17.64 7.00
C PHE A 6 31.86 -17.75 7.30
N LEU A 7 31.53 -18.44 8.40
CA LEU A 7 30.20 -18.39 9.00
C LEU A 7 30.36 -18.29 10.52
N SER A 8 30.65 -17.09 11.00
CA SER A 8 30.47 -16.73 12.41
C SER A 8 30.17 -15.24 12.50
N ASN A 9 28.91 -14.91 12.20
CA ASN A 9 28.17 -13.76 12.74
C ASN A 9 26.73 -13.85 12.19
N ILE A 10 26.04 -14.93 12.52
CA ILE A 10 24.58 -14.94 12.42
C ILE A 10 24.09 -14.07 13.57
N ASN A 11 23.60 -12.89 13.21
CA ASN A 11 22.99 -11.94 14.12
C ASN A 11 21.79 -12.63 14.80
N LEU A 12 21.94 -12.96 16.09
CA LEU A 12 20.91 -13.61 16.91
C LEU A 12 19.62 -12.76 17.06
N PHE A 13 19.61 -11.52 16.55
CA PHE A 13 18.42 -10.68 16.45
C PHE A 13 17.40 -11.12 15.38
N ASN A 14 17.76 -12.03 14.46
CA ASN A 14 16.87 -12.44 13.34
C ASN A 14 16.00 -13.68 13.61
N LEU A 15 16.12 -14.32 14.77
CA LEU A 15 15.47 -15.63 15.01
C LEU A 15 14.11 -15.55 15.71
N PHE A 16 13.78 -14.45 16.39
CA PHE A 16 12.49 -14.30 17.08
C PHE A 16 11.42 -13.54 16.26
N THR A 17 11.83 -12.77 15.24
CA THR A 17 10.92 -12.05 14.34
C THR A 17 10.52 -12.85 13.10
N SER A 18 11.30 -13.86 12.70
CA SER A 18 11.05 -14.62 11.45
C SER A 18 9.73 -15.41 11.48
N ASN A 19 9.42 -16.12 12.57
CA ASN A 19 8.24 -17.01 12.60
C ASN A 19 6.91 -16.24 12.56
N GLN A 20 6.76 -15.16 13.33
CA GLN A 20 5.51 -14.38 13.33
C GLN A 20 5.30 -13.61 12.03
N VAL A 21 6.37 -13.05 11.46
CA VAL A 21 6.29 -12.35 10.17
C VAL A 21 5.93 -13.34 9.06
N GLU A 22 6.57 -14.51 9.02
CA GLU A 22 6.24 -15.56 8.04
C GLU A 22 4.80 -16.05 8.20
N ASP A 23 4.32 -16.25 9.43
CA ASP A 23 2.94 -16.66 9.70
C ASP A 23 1.93 -15.60 9.22
N ILE A 24 2.15 -14.31 9.53
CA ILE A 24 1.29 -13.20 9.05
C ILE A 24 1.29 -13.13 7.52
N MET A 25 2.47 -13.27 6.90
CA MET A 25 2.63 -13.24 5.45
C MET A 25 1.96 -14.43 4.76
N GLN A 26 1.75 -15.56 5.45
CA GLN A 26 0.99 -16.70 4.91
C GLN A 26 -0.52 -16.46 4.89
N VAL A 27 -1.07 -15.73 5.88
CA VAL A 27 -2.54 -15.53 5.99
C VAL A 27 -3.05 -14.28 5.29
N THR A 28 -2.20 -13.26 5.11
CA THR A 28 -2.57 -12.01 4.43
C THR A 28 -1.61 -11.73 3.29
N PRO A 29 -2.11 -11.49 2.06
CA PRO A 29 -1.27 -11.02 0.97
C PRO A 29 -0.52 -9.76 1.41
N SER A 30 0.80 -9.85 1.43
CA SER A 30 1.68 -8.84 1.97
C SER A 30 2.72 -8.41 0.94
N PHE A 31 3.31 -7.25 1.18
CA PHE A 31 4.36 -6.70 0.35
C PHE A 31 5.41 -6.07 1.25
N GLY A 32 6.50 -6.79 1.43
CA GLY A 32 7.49 -6.50 2.47
C GLY A 32 8.90 -6.28 1.94
N PRO A 33 9.90 -6.35 2.83
CA PRO A 33 11.31 -6.18 2.49
C PRO A 33 11.79 -7.06 1.34
N THR A 34 11.41 -8.34 1.36
CA THR A 34 11.80 -9.31 0.34
C THR A 34 11.24 -8.94 -1.04
N ASP A 35 10.04 -8.36 -1.11
CA ASP A 35 9.43 -7.95 -2.37
C ASP A 35 10.07 -6.67 -2.93
N TRP A 36 10.41 -5.72 -2.04
CA TRP A 36 11.20 -4.55 -2.42
C TRP A 36 12.57 -4.94 -2.99
N GLN A 37 13.25 -5.90 -2.36
CA GLN A 37 14.53 -6.42 -2.85
C GLN A 37 14.42 -7.08 -4.23
N LYS A 38 13.35 -7.85 -4.49
CA LYS A 38 13.08 -8.43 -5.83
C LYS A 38 12.90 -7.36 -6.90
N LEU A 39 12.39 -6.18 -6.53
CA LEU A 39 12.29 -5.02 -7.42
C LEU A 39 13.60 -4.22 -7.53
N GLY A 40 14.68 -4.65 -6.87
CA GLY A 40 15.96 -3.93 -6.85
C GLY A 40 15.93 -2.66 -6.02
N VAL A 41 14.99 -2.54 -5.06
CA VAL A 41 14.93 -1.41 -4.13
C VAL A 41 15.71 -1.77 -2.87
N GLU A 42 16.71 -0.96 -2.56
CA GLU A 42 17.45 -1.03 -1.30
C GLU A 42 16.66 -0.30 -0.20
N LEU A 43 16.47 -0.99 0.93
CA LEU A 43 15.83 -0.44 2.12
C LEU A 43 16.90 0.02 3.09
N LYS A 44 16.82 1.28 3.54
CA LYS A 44 17.72 1.81 4.57
C LYS A 44 17.41 1.23 5.95
N SER A 45 16.12 1.07 6.24
CA SER A 45 15.62 0.48 7.47
C SER A 45 14.27 -0.19 7.21
N THR A 46 13.90 -1.11 8.08
CA THR A 46 12.62 -1.81 8.04
C THR A 46 11.98 -1.70 9.43
N PRO A 47 10.78 -1.11 9.53
CA PRO A 47 10.06 -1.06 10.79
C PRO A 47 9.58 -2.46 11.15
N GLU A 48 9.56 -2.78 12.44
CA GLU A 48 8.95 -4.01 12.93
C GLU A 48 7.46 -4.03 12.57
N ILE A 49 6.95 -5.22 12.26
CA ILE A 49 5.50 -5.41 12.07
C ILE A 49 4.84 -5.24 13.45
N PRO A 50 3.79 -4.41 13.59
CA PRO A 50 3.14 -4.23 14.89
C PRO A 50 2.61 -5.55 15.46
N GLU A 51 2.93 -5.85 16.72
CA GLU A 51 2.62 -7.15 17.35
C GLU A 51 1.13 -7.54 17.27
N LYS A 52 0.25 -6.55 17.39
CA LYS A 52 -1.22 -6.74 17.37
C LYS A 52 -1.81 -6.83 15.96
N ILE A 53 -1.01 -6.74 14.90
CA ILE A 53 -1.55 -6.77 13.54
C ILE A 53 -2.26 -8.09 13.25
N SER A 54 -1.74 -9.21 13.78
CA SER A 54 -2.34 -10.54 13.62
C SER A 54 -3.76 -10.57 14.16
N ASP A 55 -3.97 -10.05 15.37
CA ASP A 55 -5.29 -9.97 15.99
C ASP A 55 -6.23 -9.08 15.17
N TYR A 56 -5.73 -7.92 14.70
CA TYR A 56 -6.52 -7.01 13.86
C TYR A 56 -6.93 -7.64 12.53
N LEU A 57 -6.04 -8.42 11.91
CA LEU A 57 -6.29 -9.12 10.65
C LEU A 57 -7.43 -10.16 10.76
N GLU A 58 -7.64 -10.72 11.96
CA GLU A 58 -8.74 -11.64 12.29
C GLU A 58 -10.04 -10.95 12.71
N THR A 59 -10.08 -9.62 12.77
CA THR A 59 -11.32 -8.88 13.07
C THR A 59 -12.24 -8.76 11.86
N ALA A 60 -13.52 -8.50 12.12
CA ALA A 60 -14.51 -8.21 11.09
C ALA A 60 -14.17 -6.89 10.37
N CYS A 61 -14.20 -6.92 9.04
CA CYS A 61 -13.98 -5.75 8.22
C CYS A 61 -15.15 -4.77 8.33
N PRO A 62 -14.90 -3.48 8.58
CA PRO A 62 -15.98 -2.48 8.72
C PRO A 62 -16.72 -2.18 7.42
N PHE A 63 -16.14 -2.51 6.26
CA PHE A 63 -16.66 -2.12 4.95
C PHE A 63 -17.35 -3.26 4.20
N TRP A 64 -16.99 -4.51 4.47
CA TRP A 64 -17.54 -5.69 3.80
C TRP A 64 -18.09 -6.66 4.83
N ASN A 65 -19.42 -6.77 4.89
CA ASN A 65 -20.10 -7.67 5.80
C ASN A 65 -19.61 -9.12 5.64
N ASN A 66 -19.45 -9.81 6.77
CA ASN A 66 -19.00 -11.21 6.85
C ASN A 66 -17.60 -11.45 6.24
N LYS A 67 -16.77 -10.40 6.16
CA LYS A 67 -15.37 -10.53 5.76
C LYS A 67 -14.45 -10.11 6.89
N LEU A 68 -13.29 -10.76 6.96
CA LEU A 68 -12.20 -10.38 7.84
C LEU A 68 -11.32 -9.31 7.18
N VAL A 69 -10.55 -8.59 7.99
CA VAL A 69 -9.59 -7.60 7.49
C VAL A 69 -8.56 -8.25 6.55
N LYS A 70 -7.99 -9.42 6.90
CA LYS A 70 -7.05 -10.17 6.04
C LYS A 70 -7.59 -10.55 4.66
N GLU A 71 -8.90 -10.81 4.58
CA GLU A 71 -9.56 -11.14 3.31
C GLU A 71 -9.67 -9.92 2.40
N THR A 72 -9.73 -8.72 2.97
CA THR A 72 -10.12 -7.48 2.30
C THR A 72 -9.02 -6.44 2.21
N HIS A 73 -7.86 -6.65 2.87
CA HIS A 73 -6.74 -5.71 2.89
C HIS A 73 -5.41 -6.35 2.45
N PHE A 74 -4.50 -5.52 1.94
CA PHE A 74 -3.10 -5.84 1.74
C PHE A 74 -2.26 -5.20 2.85
N LEU A 75 -1.33 -5.96 3.41
CA LEU A 75 -0.31 -5.42 4.31
C LEU A 75 0.90 -4.98 3.48
N CYS A 76 1.19 -3.68 3.44
CA CYS A 76 2.26 -3.14 2.60
C CYS A 76 3.27 -2.36 3.45
N LEU A 77 4.56 -2.59 3.19
CA LEU A 77 5.64 -1.75 3.68
C LEU A 77 5.80 -0.54 2.76
N VAL A 78 5.66 0.66 3.33
CA VAL A 78 6.00 1.93 2.71
C VAL A 78 7.42 2.30 3.14
N PRO A 79 8.43 2.23 2.25
CA PRO A 79 9.80 2.56 2.60
C PRO A 79 10.07 4.06 2.47
N ASP A 80 11.06 4.56 3.19
CA ASP A 80 11.57 5.93 3.11
C ASP A 80 12.50 6.18 1.90
N THR A 81 12.86 5.12 1.17
CA THR A 81 13.72 5.19 -0.02
C THR A 81 12.97 5.27 -1.35
N VAL A 82 11.64 5.19 -1.33
CA VAL A 82 10.82 5.12 -2.55
C VAL A 82 9.95 6.36 -2.68
N THR A 83 9.99 6.96 -3.86
CA THR A 83 9.10 8.05 -4.28
C THR A 83 8.09 7.54 -5.29
N LEU A 84 7.02 8.31 -5.52
CA LEU A 84 6.05 7.98 -6.55
C LEU A 84 6.68 7.86 -7.96
N SER A 85 7.63 8.74 -8.29
CA SER A 85 8.38 8.66 -9.56
C SER A 85 9.17 7.37 -9.67
N LYS A 86 9.80 6.92 -8.57
CA LYS A 86 10.51 5.64 -8.55
C LYS A 86 9.57 4.45 -8.78
N LEU A 87 8.38 4.46 -8.19
CA LEU A 87 7.36 3.43 -8.47
C LEU A 87 6.97 3.41 -9.95
N TYR A 88 6.80 4.58 -10.56
CA TYR A 88 6.45 4.71 -11.97
C TYR A 88 7.52 4.09 -12.87
N GLU A 89 8.80 4.37 -12.58
CA GLU A 89 9.95 3.77 -13.27
C GLU A 89 10.04 2.25 -13.08
N LEU A 90 9.84 1.75 -11.86
CA LEU A 90 9.84 0.31 -11.56
C LEU A 90 8.76 -0.44 -12.36
N MET A 91 7.70 0.25 -12.77
CA MET A 91 6.63 -0.30 -13.57
C MET A 91 6.88 -0.20 -15.08
N GLY A 92 8.02 0.36 -15.50
CA GLY A 92 8.46 0.47 -16.88
C GLY A 92 8.01 1.75 -17.58
N PHE A 93 7.56 2.75 -16.84
CA PHE A 93 7.11 4.03 -17.39
C PHE A 93 8.19 5.13 -17.28
N ASN A 94 8.03 6.18 -18.08
CA ASN A 94 8.90 7.35 -18.05
C ASN A 94 8.49 8.30 -16.92
N SER A 95 9.42 8.65 -16.03
CA SER A 95 9.20 9.53 -14.88
C SER A 95 8.94 11.01 -15.22
N ASN A 96 8.98 11.41 -16.49
CA ASN A 96 8.65 12.78 -16.94
C ASN A 96 7.13 13.06 -17.03
N SER A 97 6.30 12.32 -16.28
CA SER A 97 4.86 12.58 -16.25
C SER A 97 4.58 13.88 -15.49
N PRO A 98 3.78 14.81 -16.03
CA PRO A 98 3.44 16.06 -15.34
C PRO A 98 2.76 15.79 -13.98
N TYR A 99 1.98 14.71 -13.89
CA TYR A 99 1.29 14.30 -12.66
C TYR A 99 2.23 13.82 -11.52
N LEU A 100 3.49 13.51 -11.81
CA LEU A 100 4.47 13.13 -10.79
C LEU A 100 5.07 14.35 -10.07
N THR A 101 5.12 15.51 -10.74
CA THR A 101 5.69 16.72 -10.15
C THR A 101 4.84 17.30 -9.01
N GLU A 102 3.51 17.09 -9.09
CA GLU A 102 2.55 17.52 -8.05
C GLU A 102 2.46 16.55 -6.87
N ALA A 103 2.97 15.34 -7.04
CA ALA A 103 2.82 14.23 -6.10
C ALA A 103 4.18 13.73 -5.60
N ASN A 104 5.10 14.66 -5.31
CA ASN A 104 6.44 14.38 -4.80
C ASN A 104 6.39 13.93 -3.33
N ASP A 105 5.70 12.81 -3.12
CA ASP A 105 5.40 12.19 -1.86
C ASP A 105 6.46 11.13 -1.56
N TYR A 106 7.03 11.22 -0.37
CA TYR A 106 7.98 10.27 0.19
C TYR A 106 7.67 10.08 1.66
N ALA A 107 7.89 8.87 2.17
CA ALA A 107 7.78 8.63 3.58
C ALA A 107 9.00 9.20 4.31
N GLU A 108 8.78 10.01 5.35
CA GLU A 108 9.89 10.51 6.20
C GLU A 108 10.60 9.36 6.94
N ASN A 109 9.83 8.35 7.35
CA ASN A 109 10.29 7.12 7.97
C ASN A 109 9.51 5.95 7.37
N PRO A 110 10.07 4.74 7.28
CA PRO A 110 9.33 3.61 6.75
C PRO A 110 8.22 3.15 7.72
N TYR A 111 7.09 2.70 7.19
CA TYR A 111 5.94 2.25 7.99
C TYR A 111 5.10 1.16 7.28
N TRP A 112 4.33 0.42 8.07
CA TRP A 112 3.37 -0.56 7.56
C TRP A 112 1.97 0.04 7.42
N ILE A 113 1.28 -0.30 6.33
CA ILE A 113 -0.13 0.04 6.11
C ILE A 113 -0.97 -1.19 5.81
N LEU A 114 -2.24 -1.15 6.20
CA LEU A 114 -3.28 -1.97 5.62
C LEU A 114 -4.07 -1.13 4.62
N ILE A 115 -4.04 -1.53 3.35
CA ILE A 115 -4.80 -0.87 2.30
C ILE A 115 -5.87 -1.80 1.74
N THR A 116 -7.09 -1.31 1.58
CA THR A 116 -8.21 -2.11 1.08
C THR A 116 -7.94 -2.62 -0.34
N LYS A 117 -8.22 -3.91 -0.60
CA LYS A 117 -8.09 -4.57 -1.91
C LYS A 117 -9.09 -4.06 -2.96
N LYS A 118 -10.05 -3.21 -2.59
CA LYS A 118 -11.08 -2.64 -3.47
C LYS A 118 -11.44 -1.26 -2.96
N ALA A 119 -12.03 -0.42 -3.81
CA ALA A 119 -12.67 0.81 -3.34
C ALA A 119 -13.75 0.47 -2.29
N ILE A 120 -13.76 1.21 -1.18
CA ILE A 120 -14.73 1.07 -0.10
C ILE A 120 -16.14 1.28 -0.68
N PRO A 121 -17.14 0.44 -0.30
CA PRO A 121 -18.51 0.61 -0.77
C PRO A 121 -19.04 2.03 -0.53
N ASP A 122 -19.94 2.46 -1.40
CA ASP A 122 -20.63 3.76 -1.33
C ASP A 122 -19.73 5.01 -1.43
N THR A 123 -18.42 4.85 -1.56
CA THR A 123 -17.51 5.99 -1.82
C THR A 123 -17.58 6.48 -3.26
N ARG A 124 -17.98 5.63 -4.21
CA ARG A 124 -18.03 6.02 -5.64
C ARG A 124 -19.11 7.04 -5.91
N GLY A 125 -18.79 8.05 -6.73
CA GLY A 125 -19.71 9.12 -7.08
C GLY A 125 -20.00 10.11 -5.95
N GLN A 126 -19.34 9.97 -4.81
CA GLN A 126 -19.40 10.93 -3.71
C GLN A 126 -18.41 12.08 -3.92
N SER A 127 -18.69 13.23 -3.29
CA SER A 127 -17.71 14.31 -3.16
C SER A 127 -16.51 13.83 -2.33
N PHE A 128 -15.36 14.49 -2.48
CA PHE A 128 -14.16 14.14 -1.72
C PHE A 128 -14.37 14.26 -0.20
N ASP A 129 -15.07 15.30 0.25
CA ASP A 129 -15.40 15.50 1.67
C ASP A 129 -16.32 14.41 2.22
N ASN A 130 -17.29 13.95 1.41
CA ASN A 130 -18.15 12.83 1.78
C ASN A 130 -17.34 11.53 1.85
N GLN A 131 -16.42 11.29 0.91
CA GLN A 131 -15.53 10.13 0.96
C GLN A 131 -14.66 10.14 2.22
N LYS A 132 -14.04 11.29 2.53
CA LYS A 132 -13.22 11.49 3.73
C LYS A 132 -14.04 11.24 5.01
N SER A 133 -15.27 11.75 5.06
CA SER A 133 -16.18 11.58 6.19
C SER A 133 -16.64 10.13 6.37
N LEU A 134 -16.93 9.42 5.28
CA LEU A 134 -17.36 8.02 5.32
C LEU A 134 -16.28 7.11 5.91
N ILE A 135 -15.02 7.30 5.51
CA ILE A 135 -13.93 6.43 5.95
C ILE A 135 -13.38 6.82 7.33
N SER A 136 -13.44 8.09 7.72
CA SER A 136 -12.93 8.56 9.01
C SER A 136 -13.69 7.95 10.19
N ASN A 137 -14.95 7.57 10.00
CA ASN A 137 -15.76 6.89 11.00
C ASN A 137 -15.19 5.53 11.44
N TYR A 138 -14.25 4.98 10.68
CA TYR A 138 -13.65 3.66 10.93
C TYR A 138 -12.15 3.73 11.24
N ASN A 139 -11.60 4.92 11.52
CA ASN A 139 -10.16 5.18 11.67
C ASN A 139 -9.33 4.93 10.41
N TYR A 140 -9.96 4.96 9.23
CA TYR A 140 -9.27 4.89 7.94
C TYR A 140 -9.01 6.30 7.39
N LYS A 141 -7.99 6.41 6.55
CA LYS A 141 -7.63 7.62 5.82
C LYS A 141 -7.64 7.37 4.32
N ILE A 142 -7.76 8.45 3.56
CA ILE A 142 -7.58 8.40 2.10
C ILE A 142 -6.08 8.15 1.86
N PRO A 143 -5.71 7.18 0.99
CA PRO A 143 -4.32 6.91 0.69
C PRO A 143 -3.64 8.15 0.14
N SER A 144 -2.36 8.27 0.46
CA SER A 144 -1.48 9.11 -0.32
C SER A 144 -1.25 8.49 -1.71
N PRO A 145 -0.78 9.28 -2.68
CA PRO A 145 -0.37 8.76 -3.98
C PRO A 145 0.66 7.65 -3.89
N LEU A 146 1.66 7.81 -3.02
CA LEU A 146 2.69 6.80 -2.80
C LEU A 146 2.07 5.50 -2.29
N GLU A 147 1.20 5.56 -1.27
CA GLU A 147 0.53 4.41 -0.66
C GLU A 147 -0.34 3.65 -1.69
N ALA A 148 -1.15 4.38 -2.47
CA ALA A 148 -1.96 3.78 -3.53
C ALA A 148 -1.10 3.17 -4.64
N GLY A 149 -0.01 3.84 -5.02
CA GLY A 149 0.95 3.35 -6.00
C GLY A 149 1.62 2.05 -5.56
N ILE A 150 2.07 1.96 -4.31
CA ILE A 150 2.64 0.74 -3.73
C ILE A 150 1.63 -0.39 -3.84
N ALA A 151 0.39 -0.15 -3.42
CA ALA A 151 -0.66 -1.15 -3.48
C ALA A 151 -0.86 -1.69 -4.91
N VAL A 152 -0.87 -0.81 -5.91
CA VAL A 152 -0.96 -1.20 -7.32
C VAL A 152 0.17 -2.16 -7.71
N ILE A 153 1.42 -1.88 -7.30
CA ILE A 153 2.55 -2.80 -7.54
C ILE A 153 2.34 -4.13 -6.80
N CYS A 154 1.93 -4.07 -5.52
CA CYS A 154 1.66 -5.26 -4.70
C CYS A 154 0.72 -6.21 -5.43
N THR A 155 -0.31 -5.67 -6.07
CA THR A 155 -1.31 -6.47 -6.78
C THR A 155 -0.88 -7.03 -8.10
N LYS A 156 -0.04 -6.29 -8.83
CA LYS A 156 0.58 -6.83 -10.04
C LYS A 156 1.48 -8.03 -9.71
N LEU A 157 2.26 -7.94 -8.64
CA LEU A 157 3.18 -9.02 -8.26
C LEU A 157 2.47 -10.23 -7.64
N ASN A 158 1.39 -10.01 -6.88
CA ASN A 158 0.62 -11.09 -6.26
C ASN A 158 -0.50 -11.65 -7.16
N GLY A 159 -0.72 -11.09 -8.35
CA GLY A 159 -1.80 -11.52 -9.27
C GLY A 159 -3.22 -11.21 -8.78
N VAL A 160 -3.38 -10.42 -7.70
CA VAL A 160 -4.67 -10.09 -7.10
C VAL A 160 -5.00 -8.62 -7.41
N SER A 161 -5.75 -8.31 -8.46
CA SER A 161 -6.03 -6.90 -8.83
C SER A 161 -6.83 -6.13 -7.76
N ILE A 162 -6.35 -4.94 -7.34
CA ILE A 162 -7.12 -4.03 -6.44
C ILE A 162 -8.33 -3.41 -7.17
N TYR A 163 -8.30 -3.43 -8.49
CA TYR A 163 -9.20 -2.68 -9.34
C TYR A 163 -9.45 -3.50 -10.60
N PRO A 164 -10.24 -4.58 -10.52
CA PRO A 164 -10.30 -5.62 -11.55
C PRO A 164 -10.93 -5.17 -12.87
N ARG A 165 -11.42 -3.92 -12.96
CA ARG A 165 -11.99 -3.38 -14.19
C ARG A 165 -11.13 -2.23 -14.72
N PRO A 166 -10.86 -2.17 -16.03
CA PRO A 166 -10.30 -0.99 -16.68
C PRO A 166 -11.01 0.29 -16.25
N GLY A 167 -10.25 1.33 -15.91
CA GLY A 167 -10.78 2.63 -15.52
C GLY A 167 -11.16 2.73 -14.03
N GLN A 168 -10.75 1.77 -13.20
CA GLN A 168 -10.91 1.86 -11.76
C GLN A 168 -9.67 2.48 -11.12
N PHE A 169 -9.87 3.70 -10.63
CA PHE A 169 -8.89 4.45 -9.85
C PHE A 169 -9.36 4.59 -8.39
N THR A 170 -8.41 4.64 -7.47
CA THR A 170 -8.63 5.22 -6.14
C THR A 170 -8.22 6.67 -6.15
N ARG A 171 -9.08 7.54 -5.62
CA ARG A 171 -8.68 8.91 -5.31
C ARG A 171 -7.61 8.88 -4.21
N CYS A 172 -6.64 9.77 -4.34
CA CYS A 172 -5.54 9.93 -3.40
C CYS A 172 -5.54 11.36 -2.87
N GLN A 173 -4.98 11.55 -1.68
CA GLN A 173 -4.89 12.86 -1.05
C GLN A 173 -3.45 13.41 -1.17
N THR A 174 -3.27 14.57 -1.80
CA THR A 174 -2.01 15.34 -1.79
C THR A 174 -2.20 16.57 -0.91
N GLY A 175 -1.56 16.64 0.25
CA GLY A 175 -1.75 17.76 1.20
C GLY A 175 -3.04 17.67 2.00
N GLN A 176 -3.52 18.80 2.57
CA GLN A 176 -4.55 18.75 3.62
C GLN A 176 -6.00 18.54 3.12
N ASP A 177 -6.41 19.07 1.95
CA ASP A 177 -7.85 19.22 1.69
C ASP A 177 -8.38 18.95 0.28
N GLN A 178 -7.57 18.46 -0.68
CA GLN A 178 -8.10 18.13 -2.01
C GLN A 178 -7.48 16.84 -2.58
N ALA A 179 -8.33 15.97 -3.14
CA ALA A 179 -7.87 14.95 -4.07
C ALA A 179 -7.56 15.61 -5.41
N THR A 180 -6.28 15.78 -5.68
CA THR A 180 -5.77 16.29 -6.96
C THR A 180 -5.57 15.15 -7.95
N ILE A 181 -5.31 13.93 -7.46
CA ILE A 181 -4.94 12.79 -8.30
C ILE A 181 -5.67 11.51 -7.92
N SER A 182 -5.83 10.64 -8.91
CA SER A 182 -6.30 9.27 -8.72
C SER A 182 -5.29 8.30 -9.34
N ILE A 183 -5.05 7.19 -8.65
CA ILE A 183 -4.11 6.14 -9.06
C ILE A 183 -4.87 4.84 -9.23
N GLY A 184 -4.59 4.09 -10.30
CA GLY A 184 -5.23 2.80 -10.53
C GLY A 184 -4.80 2.13 -11.81
N SER A 185 -5.62 1.18 -12.25
CA SER A 185 -5.39 0.40 -13.46
C SER A 185 -6.36 0.85 -14.56
N ASP A 186 -5.83 1.23 -15.72
CA ASP A 186 -6.66 1.59 -16.88
C ASP A 186 -6.92 0.40 -17.82
N GLY A 187 -6.49 -0.81 -17.43
CA GLY A 187 -6.61 -2.02 -18.25
C GLY A 187 -5.63 -2.13 -19.41
N ARG A 188 -4.93 -1.05 -19.78
CA ARG A 188 -3.81 -1.02 -20.75
C ARG A 188 -2.46 -0.85 -20.06
N ALA A 189 -2.47 -0.23 -18.89
CA ALA A 189 -1.37 0.10 -18.03
C ALA A 189 -1.80 -0.21 -16.58
N PRO A 190 -1.03 -1.03 -15.84
CA PRO A 190 -1.37 -1.38 -14.47
C PRO A 190 -1.25 -0.19 -13.50
N PHE A 191 -0.62 0.91 -13.91
CA PHE A 191 -0.37 2.08 -13.08
C PHE A 191 -0.60 3.35 -13.89
N SER A 192 -1.77 3.95 -13.73
CA SER A 192 -2.16 5.19 -14.38
C SER A 192 -2.46 6.25 -13.32
N ILE A 193 -1.87 7.44 -13.52
CA ILE A 193 -2.11 8.63 -12.71
C ILE A 193 -2.97 9.57 -13.55
N THR A 194 -4.07 10.06 -12.98
CA THR A 194 -4.94 11.03 -13.64
C THR A 194 -5.29 12.15 -12.68
N SER A 195 -5.51 13.35 -13.21
CA SER A 195 -6.16 14.42 -12.44
C SER A 195 -7.53 13.92 -11.98
N ASN A 196 -7.85 14.18 -10.72
CA ASN A 196 -9.17 13.87 -10.19
C ASN A 196 -10.18 14.89 -10.72
N ASP A 197 -10.95 14.51 -11.74
CA ASP A 197 -12.19 15.23 -12.04
C ASP A 197 -13.17 14.94 -10.89
N CYS A 198 -13.71 15.98 -10.27
CA CYS A 198 -14.71 15.86 -9.20
C CYS A 198 -15.94 15.06 -9.66
N ASN A 199 -16.17 14.99 -10.98
CA ASN A 199 -17.25 14.23 -11.62
C ASN A 199 -16.87 12.79 -12.00
N ALA A 200 -15.61 12.38 -11.84
CA ALA A 200 -15.21 11.01 -12.13
C ALA A 200 -15.83 10.05 -11.08
N PRO A 201 -16.40 8.89 -11.48
CA PRO A 201 -17.00 7.90 -10.58
C PRO A 201 -15.94 7.08 -9.81
N ASN A 202 -14.82 7.70 -9.46
CA ASN A 202 -13.72 7.11 -8.73
C ASN A 202 -14.12 6.91 -7.27
N GLY A 203 -13.80 5.73 -6.75
CA GLY A 203 -13.98 5.43 -5.33
C GLY A 203 -12.69 5.72 -4.57
N VAL A 204 -12.69 5.40 -3.28
CA VAL A 204 -11.53 5.53 -2.40
C VAL A 204 -11.23 4.18 -1.78
N ALA A 205 -10.00 3.70 -1.93
CA ALA A 205 -9.45 2.69 -1.03
C ALA A 205 -9.18 3.33 0.34
N GLY A 206 -9.36 2.56 1.41
CA GLY A 206 -8.98 3.01 2.75
C GLY A 206 -7.58 2.57 3.08
N VAL A 207 -6.82 3.45 3.74
CA VAL A 207 -5.57 3.13 4.41
C VAL A 207 -5.76 3.19 5.92
N TYR A 208 -5.40 2.10 6.59
CA TYR A 208 -5.19 2.06 8.03
C TYR A 208 -3.68 2.01 8.28
N LYS A 209 -3.14 3.04 8.95
CA LYS A 209 -1.72 3.06 9.31
C LYS A 209 -1.52 2.18 10.54
N CYS A 210 -0.68 1.17 10.41
CA CYS A 210 -0.43 0.25 11.51
C CYS A 210 0.50 0.97 12.49
N SER A 211 -0.05 1.46 13.61
CA SER A 211 0.76 2.08 14.67
C SER A 211 1.22 1.01 15.67
N VAL A 212 2.34 1.28 16.35
CA VAL A 212 2.85 0.40 17.43
C VAL A 212 2.04 0.59 18.73
N THR A 213 1.22 1.64 18.82
CA THR A 213 0.69 2.16 20.09
C THR A 213 -0.79 1.94 20.34
N ASP A 214 -1.54 1.33 19.41
CA ASP A 214 -2.99 1.11 19.58
C ASP A 214 -3.29 -0.25 20.22
#